data_AF-A0A151T2B8-F1
#
_entry.id   AF-A0A151T2B8-F1
#
_cell.length_a   1.000
_cell.length_b   1.000
_cell.length_c   1.000
_cell.angle_alpha   90.00
_cell.angle_beta   90.00
_cell.angle_gamma   90.00
#
_symmetry.space_group_name_H-M   'P 1'
#
loop_
_entity.id
_entity.type
_entity.pdbx_description
1 polymer ?
#
loop_
_entity_poly.entity_id
_entity_poly.type
_entity_poly.pdbx_seq_one_letter_code
_entity_poly.pdbx_strand_id
1 'polypeptide(L)' 'SVVSGASLFGYASRKTCGMATRVRVAVYKVCWKGGCFNSNILATIDRVITDNLIFFVVARWWSD' A
#
# COMPACT_ATOMS: atom_id res chain seq x y z
N SER A 1 -10.34 1.29 -11.26
CA SER A 1 -10.59 1.01 -12.70
C SER A 1 -9.26 0.75 -13.40
N VAL A 2 -9.26 0.07 -14.55
CA VAL A 2 -8.05 -0.17 -15.36
C VAL A 2 -7.63 1.16 -15.99
N VAL A 3 -6.35 1.53 -15.86
CA VAL A 3 -5.79 2.77 -16.43
C VAL A 3 -5.10 2.43 -17.75
N SER A 4 -5.47 3.13 -18.83
CA SER A 4 -4.83 2.99 -20.13
C SER A 4 -3.64 3.94 -20.28
N GLY A 5 -2.54 3.46 -20.85
CA GLY A 5 -1.39 4.31 -21.20
C GLY A 5 -0.51 4.73 -20.01
N ALA A 6 -0.62 4.06 -18.87
CA ALA A 6 0.29 4.28 -17.75
C ALA A 6 1.69 3.83 -18.15
N SER A 7 2.67 4.73 -18.04
CA SER A 7 4.09 4.46 -18.34
C SER A 7 4.98 5.30 -17.43
N LEU A 8 6.19 4.81 -17.15
CA LEU A 8 7.22 5.52 -16.41
C LEU A 8 8.33 5.93 -17.37
N PHE A 9 8.44 7.23 -17.69
CA PHE A 9 9.40 7.74 -18.69
C PHE A 9 9.34 7.01 -20.04
N GLY A 10 8.14 6.54 -20.45
CA GLY A 10 7.95 5.76 -21.68
C GLY A 10 8.18 4.25 -21.53
N TYR A 11 8.71 3.78 -20.40
CA TYR A 11 8.85 2.36 -20.10
C TYR A 11 7.55 1.74 -19.59
N ALA A 12 7.39 0.44 -19.87
CA ALA A 12 6.26 -0.39 -19.43
C ALA A 12 4.88 0.15 -19.81
N SER A 13 4.76 0.84 -20.96
CA SER A 13 3.49 1.35 -21.47
C SER A 13 2.49 0.22 -21.75
N ARG A 14 1.57 -0.01 -20.82
CA ARG A 14 0.48 -0.98 -20.92
C ARG A 14 -0.76 -0.50 -20.17
N LYS A 15 -1.87 -1.20 -20.34
CA LYS A 15 -3.02 -1.08 -19.43
C LYS A 15 -2.62 -1.63 -18.07
N THR A 16 -2.65 -0.79 -17.04
CA THR A 16 -2.29 -1.18 -15.67
C THR A 16 -3.53 -1.23 -14.79
N CYS A 17 -3.56 -2.20 -13.90
CA CYS A 17 -4.57 -2.32 -12.87
C CYS A 17 -3.97 -3.00 -11.63
N GLY A 18 -4.46 -2.66 -10.44
CA GLY A 18 -4.20 -3.47 -9.25
C GLY A 18 -4.90 -4.83 -9.33
N MET A 19 -4.50 -5.77 -8.47
CA MET A 19 -5.08 -7.12 -8.45
C MET A 19 -6.60 -7.13 -8.19
N ALA A 20 -7.12 -6.14 -7.46
CA ALA A 20 -8.56 -5.98 -7.21
C ALA A 20 -8.99 -4.52 -7.45
N THR A 21 -9.64 -4.24 -8.58
CA THR A 21 -10.00 -2.88 -8.99
C THR A 21 -11.25 -2.31 -8.31
N ARG A 22 -12.01 -3.14 -7.58
CA ARG A 22 -13.26 -2.78 -6.89
C ARG A 22 -13.17 -2.89 -5.36
N VAL A 23 -12.00 -3.24 -4.81
CA VAL A 23 -11.83 -3.39 -3.36
C VAL A 23 -11.72 -2.02 -2.69
N ARG A 24 -12.19 -1.91 -1.44
CA ARG A 24 -11.94 -0.74 -0.60
C ARG A 24 -10.52 -0.86 -0.03
N VAL A 25 -9.72 0.18 -0.21
CA VAL A 25 -8.32 0.24 0.28
C VAL A 25 -8.22 1.33 1.33
N ALA A 26 -7.66 1.00 2.49
CA ALA A 26 -7.23 1.96 3.51
C ALA A 26 -5.70 1.98 3.56
N VAL A 27 -5.10 3.16 3.71
CA VAL A 27 -3.65 3.36 3.72
C VAL A 27 -3.23 3.96 5.05
N TYR A 28 -2.30 3.28 5.74
CA TYR A 28 -1.74 3.72 7.02
C TYR A 28 -0.24 3.95 6.87
N LYS A 29 0.24 5.15 7.18
CA LYS A 29 1.67 5.49 7.11
C LYS A 29 2.38 5.06 8.39
N VAL A 30 3.10 3.93 8.31
CA VAL A 30 3.84 3.36 9.46
C VAL A 30 5.33 3.65 9.43
N CYS A 31 5.92 3.80 8.24
CA CYS A 31 7.33 4.07 8.06
C CYS A 31 7.58 5.57 7.85
N TRP A 32 8.64 6.06 8.49
CA TRP A 32 9.11 7.44 8.37
C TRP A 32 10.58 7.45 7.92
N LYS A 33 11.15 8.64 7.66
CA LYS A 33 12.56 8.77 7.26
C LYS A 33 13.53 8.13 8.26
N GLY A 34 13.14 8.02 9.54
CA GLY A 34 13.91 7.34 10.59
C GLY A 34 13.69 5.83 10.70
N GLY A 35 13.04 5.21 9.70
CA GLY A 35 12.72 3.78 9.68
C GLY A 35 11.27 3.47 10.05
N CYS A 36 10.99 2.17 10.16
CA CYS A 36 9.68 1.66 10.57
C CYS A 36 9.80 1.08 11.98
N PHE A 37 9.24 1.76 12.97
CA PHE A 37 9.19 1.25 14.32
C PHE A 37 8.12 0.18 14.45
N ASN A 38 8.45 -0.92 15.14
CA ASN A 38 7.49 -2.01 15.39
C ASN A 38 6.25 -1.52 16.16
N SER A 39 6.41 -0.49 17.00
CA SER A 39 5.30 0.18 17.69
C SER A 39 4.26 0.76 16.72
N ASN A 40 4.70 1.43 15.65
CA ASN A 40 3.82 1.99 14.63
C ASN A 40 3.11 0.91 13.82
N ILE A 41 3.76 -0.24 13.61
CA ILE A 41 3.17 -1.39 12.92
C ILE A 41 2.07 -2.00 13.80
N LEU A 42 2.34 -2.24 15.08
CA LEU A 42 1.36 -2.79 16.02
C LEU A 42 0.14 -1.86 16.18
N ALA A 43 0.36 -0.55 16.38
CA ALA A 43 -0.71 0.42 16.46
C ALA A 43 -1.59 0.46 15.20
N THR A 44 -1.00 0.16 14.04
CA THR A 44 -1.74 0.08 12.78
C THR A 44 -2.56 -1.20 12.68
N ILE A 45 -2.06 -2.32 13.16
CA ILE A 45 -2.81 -3.58 13.20
C ILE A 45 -4.08 -3.42 14.06
N ASP A 46 -3.96 -2.77 15.22
CA ASP A 46 -5.14 -2.47 16.07
C ASP A 46 -6.16 -1.60 15.33
N ARG A 47 -5.68 -0.63 14.55
CA ARG A 47 -6.55 0.24 13.75
C ARG A 47 -7.24 -0.53 12.62
N VAL A 48 -6.53 -1.42 11.93
CA VAL A 48 -7.06 -2.28 10.86
C VAL A 48 -8.20 -3.16 11.39
N ILE A 49 -8.03 -3.73 12.58
CA ILE A 49 -9.07 -4.54 13.25
C ILE A 49 -10.29 -3.66 13.58
N THR A 50 -10.06 -2.48 14.16
CA THR A 50 -11.12 -1.53 14.52
C THR A 50 -11.90 -1.05 13.28
N ASP A 51 -11.22 -0.89 12.14
CA ASP A 51 -11.81 -0.44 10.87
C ASP A 51 -12.45 -1.60 10.07
N ASN A 52 -12.54 -2.81 10.66
CA ASN A 52 -13.15 -4.00 10.06
C ASN A 52 -12.57 -4.38 8.68
N LEU A 53 -11.25 -4.24 8.53
CA LEU A 53 -10.54 -4.62 7.31
C LEU A 53 -10.09 -6.09 7.38
N ILE A 54 -10.28 -6.82 6.29
CA ILE A 54 -9.95 -8.26 6.21
C ILE A 54 -8.53 -8.54 5.68
N PHE A 55 -7.94 -7.62 4.91
CA PHE A 55 -6.60 -7.77 4.35
C PHE A 55 -5.68 -6.66 4.83
N PHE A 56 -4.48 -7.03 5.26
CA PHE A 56 -3.41 -6.14 5.68
C PHE A 56 -2.09 -6.53 5.00
N VAL A 57 -1.38 -5.55 4.44
CA VAL A 57 -0.07 -5.76 3.80
C VAL A 57 0.88 -4.67 4.27
N VAL A 58 2.04 -5.07 4.82
CA VAL A 58 3.14 -4.15 5.13
C VAL A 58 4.10 -4.14 3.95
N ALA A 59 4.12 -3.05 3.20
CA ALA A 59 5.13 -2.81 2.18
C ALA A 59 6.32 -2.07 2.81
N ARG A 60 7.39 -2.80 3.13
CA ARG A 60 8.68 -2.21 3.47
C ARG A 60 9.45 -2.02 2.17
N TRP A 61 9.69 -0.77 1.80
CA TRP A 61 10.65 -0.46 0.76
C TRP A 61 12.05 -0.60 1.35
N TRP A 62 12.91 -1.40 0.71
CA TRP A 62 14.33 -1.42 1.03
C TRP A 62 14.91 -0.08 0.60
N SER A 63 15.18 0.75 1.59
CA SER A 63 15.98 1.95 1.47
C SER A 63 16.81 2.01 2.74
N ASP A 64 17.67 1.01 2.89
CA ASP A 64 18.97 1.26 3.51
C ASP A 64 19.84 1.92 2.43
#